data_AF-A0A7K1E419-F1
#
_entry.id   AF-A0A7K1E419-F1
#
_cell.length_a   1.000
_cell.length_b   1.000
_cell.length_c   1.000
_cell.angle_alpha   90.00
_cell.angle_beta   90.00
_cell.angle_gamma   90.00
#
_symmetry.space_group_name_H-M   'P 1'
#
loop_
_entity.id
_entity.type
_entity.pdbx_description
1 polymer ?
#
loop_
_entity_poly.entity_id
_entity_poly.type
_entity_poly.pdbx_seq_one_letter_code
_entity_poly.pdbx_strand_id
1 'polypeptide(L)' 'MSRCGTLADVSKLPERGKAKGSARTILLLDGHSLAYRAFYALPVENFSTSSGQHTNAIYGFASMLINL' A
#
# COMPACT_ATOMS: atom_id res chain seq x y z
N MET A 1 -6.09 -0.60 44.21
CA MET A 1 -5.38 -1.34 43.14
C MET A 1 -6.15 -1.11 41.85
N SER A 2 -5.59 -0.24 41.02
CA SER A 2 -6.22 0.43 39.87
C SER A 2 -6.36 -0.51 38.69
N ARG A 3 -7.56 -0.57 38.09
CA ARG A 3 -7.80 -1.33 36.87
C ARG A 3 -7.26 -0.53 35.68
N CYS A 4 -6.36 -1.17 34.94
CA CYS A 4 -5.85 -0.75 33.64
C CYS A 4 -7.00 -0.65 32.63
N GLY A 5 -6.97 0.39 31.80
CA GLY A 5 -8.08 0.88 30.99
C GLY A 5 -8.57 -0.05 29.89
N THR A 6 -9.84 0.18 29.55
CA THR A 6 -10.65 -0.47 28.52
C THR A 6 -9.99 -0.38 27.14
N LEU A 7 -9.88 -1.53 26.47
CA LEU A 7 -9.64 -1.66 25.03
C LEU A 7 -10.73 -0.88 24.29
N ALA A 8 -10.37 0.28 23.75
CA ALA A 8 -11.18 0.96 22.77
C ALA A 8 -11.31 0.05 21.55
N ASP A 9 -12.53 -0.39 21.31
CA ASP A 9 -12.94 -1.24 20.20
C ASP A 9 -12.59 -0.55 18.86
N VAL A 10 -11.51 -1.01 18.22
CA VAL A 10 -11.00 -0.48 16.93
C VAL A 10 -12.04 -0.60 15.81
N SER A 11 -13.07 -1.46 15.98
CA SER A 11 -14.16 -1.57 15.00
C SER A 11 -15.09 -0.36 14.96
N LYS A 12 -14.91 0.62 15.86
CA LYS A 12 -15.72 1.84 15.93
C LYS A 12 -14.95 3.13 15.67
N LEU A 13 -13.87 3.07 14.89
CA LEU A 13 -13.29 4.26 14.29
C LEU A 13 -14.20 4.75 13.15
N PRO A 14 -14.53 6.05 13.09
CA PRO A 14 -15.27 6.58 11.96
C PRO A 14 -14.42 6.43 10.69
N GLU A 15 -14.86 5.56 9.78
CA GLU A 15 -14.34 5.50 8.41
C GLU A 15 -14.42 6.91 7.82
N ARG A 16 -13.26 7.54 7.60
CA ARG A 16 -13.17 8.92 7.12
C ARG A 16 -13.84 8.99 5.75
N GLY A 17 -15.07 9.49 5.74
CA GLY A 17 -15.86 9.65 4.51
C GLY A 17 -15.06 10.39 3.44
N LYS A 18 -15.05 9.83 2.22
CA LYS A 18 -14.39 10.41 1.05
C LYS A 18 -14.99 11.80 0.80
N ALA A 19 -14.28 12.85 1.24
CA ALA A 19 -14.71 14.23 1.03
C ALA A 19 -14.75 14.51 -0.48
N LYS A 20 -15.95 14.49 -1.07
CA LYS A 20 -16.17 14.83 -2.47
C LYS A 20 -16.21 16.37 -2.60
N GLY A 21 -15.08 17.00 -2.29
CA GLY A 21 -14.87 18.44 -2.52
C GLY A 21 -14.22 18.66 -3.88
N SER A 22 -14.57 19.75 -4.57
CA SER A 22 -13.86 20.20 -5.79
C SER A 22 -12.45 20.74 -5.49
N ALA A 23 -11.84 20.29 -4.40
CA ALA A 23 -10.47 20.59 -4.04
C ALA A 23 -9.55 19.63 -4.80
N ARG A 24 -8.57 20.21 -5.52
CA ARG A 24 -7.51 19.43 -6.17
C ARG A 24 -6.81 18.58 -5.11
N THR A 25 -7.05 17.27 -5.18
CA THR A 25 -6.42 16.30 -4.29
C THR A 25 -5.07 15.94 -4.89
N ILE A 26 -4.00 16.22 -4.16
CA ILE A 26 -2.64 15.81 -4.52
C ILE A 26 -2.28 14.60 -3.66
N LEU A 27 -1.84 13.53 -4.32
CA LEU A 27 -1.33 12.34 -3.68
C LEU A 27 0.20 12.37 -3.75
N LEU A 28 0.86 12.27 -2.60
CA LEU A 28 2.31 12.15 -2.50
C LEU A 28 2.65 10.69 -2.18
N LEU A 29 3.53 10.10 -2.98
CA LEU A 29 3.94 8.70 -2.87
C LEU A 29 5.45 8.61 -2.65
N ASP A 30 5.88 7.72 -1.75
CA ASP A 30 7.29 7.33 -1.61
C ASP A 30 7.57 6.10 -2.48
N GLY A 31 8.16 6.34 -3.64
CA GLY A 31 8.45 5.29 -4.64
C GLY A 31 9.43 4.23 -4.15
N HIS A 32 10.39 4.58 -3.28
CA HIS A 32 11.41 3.63 -2.82
C HIS A 32 10.78 2.56 -1.91
N SER A 33 10.06 3.01 -0.89
CA SER A 33 9.39 2.11 0.04
C SER A 33 8.30 1.29 -0.66
N LEU A 34 7.59 1.87 -1.65
CA LEU A 34 6.61 1.15 -2.45
C LEU A 34 7.24 0.08 -3.36
N ALA A 35 8.37 0.38 -4.01
CA ALA A 35 9.09 -0.59 -4.81
C ALA A 35 9.60 -1.76 -3.95
N TYR A 36 10.08 -1.48 -2.74
CA TYR A 36 10.46 -2.51 -1.77
C TYR A 36 9.27 -3.41 -1.42
N ARG A 37 8.11 -2.82 -1.09
CA ARG A 37 6.89 -3.59 -0.80
C ARG A 37 6.45 -4.43 -2.01
N ALA A 38 6.52 -3.88 -3.22
CA ALA A 38 6.18 -4.58 -4.45
C ALA A 38 7.10 -5.77 -4.74
N PHE A 39 8.41 -5.61 -4.50
CA PHE A 39 9.40 -6.66 -4.71
C PHE A 39 9.15 -7.89 -3.82
N TYR A 40 8.81 -7.69 -2.54
CA TYR A 40 8.58 -8.80 -1.60
C TYR A 40 7.14 -9.31 -1.55
N ALA A 41 6.18 -8.60 -2.14
CA ALA A 41 4.78 -9.01 -2.16
C ALA A 41 4.45 -10.02 -3.28
N LEU A 42 5.25 -10.06 -4.35
CA LEU A 42 5.00 -10.90 -5.52
C LEU A 42 6.04 -12.02 -5.67
N PRO A 43 5.62 -13.25 -6.05
CA PRO A 43 6.53 -14.37 -6.22
C PRO A 43 7.52 -14.12 -7.38
N VAL A 44 8.82 -14.21 -7.07
CA VAL A 44 9.95 -13.94 -7.99
C VAL A 44 10.01 -14.90 -9.18
N GLU A 45 9.46 -16.11 -9.02
CA GLU A 45 9.49 -17.18 -10.02
C GLU A 45 8.65 -16.87 -11.28
N ASN A 46 7.62 -16.04 -11.15
CA ASN A 46 6.69 -15.75 -12.26
C ASN A 46 7.01 -14.46 -13.02
N PHE A 47 7.91 -13.62 -12.49
CA PHE A 47 8.23 -12.30 -13.05
C PHE A 47 9.74 -12.12 -13.22
N SER A 48 10.29 -12.86 -14.18
CA SER A 48 11.68 -12.78 -14.58
C SER A 48 11.77 -12.62 -16.11
N THR A 49 12.75 -11.84 -16.58
CA THR A 49 13.05 -11.74 -18.02
C THR A 49 13.63 -13.06 -18.53
N SER A 50 13.70 -13.22 -19.85
CA SER A 50 14.42 -14.36 -20.47
C SER A 50 15.90 -14.43 -20.09
N SER A 51 16.49 -13.32 -19.61
CA SER A 51 17.84 -13.23 -19.05
C SER A 51 17.92 -13.48 -17.54
N GLY A 52 16.80 -13.80 -16.87
CA GLY A 52 16.74 -14.09 -15.43
C GLY A 52 16.68 -12.86 -14.52
N GLN A 53 16.49 -11.65 -15.06
CA GLN A 53 16.38 -10.44 -14.26
C GLN A 53 14.96 -10.30 -13.69
N HIS A 54 14.85 -10.12 -12.37
CA HIS A 54 13.56 -9.93 -11.70
C HIS A 54 12.90 -8.60 -12.08
N THR A 55 11.61 -8.64 -12.40
CA THR A 55 10.79 -7.48 -12.77
C THR A 55 9.56 -7.30 -11.87
N ASN A 56 9.39 -8.18 -10.89
CA ASN A 56 8.34 -8.17 -9.86
C ASN A 56 8.16 -6.81 -9.16
N ALA A 57 9.25 -6.11 -8.81
CA ALA A 57 9.18 -4.79 -8.18
C ALA A 57 8.47 -3.77 -9.08
N ILE A 58 8.83 -3.76 -10.36
CA ILE A 58 8.29 -2.79 -11.34
C ILE A 58 6.84 -3.13 -11.64
N TYR A 59 6.53 -4.42 -11.82
CA TYR A 59 5.16 -4.89 -12.06
C TYR A 59 4.24 -4.55 -10.88
N GLY A 60 4.64 -4.90 -9.66
CA GLY A 60 3.84 -4.62 -8.47
C GLY A 60 3.70 -3.12 -8.18
N PHE A 61 4.74 -2.33 -8.38
CA PHE A 61 4.68 -0.88 -8.25
C PHE A 61 3.73 -0.25 -9.26
N ALA A 62 3.82 -0.63 -10.54
CA ALA A 62 2.93 -0.14 -11.58
C ALA A 62 1.47 -0.53 -11.34
N SER A 63 1.21 -1.78 -10.93
CA SER A 63 -0.14 -2.22 -10.56
C SER A 63 -0.70 -1.46 -9.36
N MET A 64 0.12 -1.09 -8.37
CA MET A 64 -0.32 -0.25 -7.26
C MET A 64 -0.72 1.15 -7.74
N LEU A 65 -0.03 1.73 -8.73
CA LEU A 65 -0.37 3.05 -9.27
C LEU A 65 -1.61 3.05 -10.16
N ILE A 66 -1.79 2.01 -10.98
CA ILE A 66 -2.92 1.90 -11.91
C ILE A 66 -4.25 1.67 -11.17
N ASN A 67 -4.19 1.04 -9.99
CA ASN A 67 -5.37 0.72 -9.18
C ASN A 67 -5.77 1.83 -8.17
N LEU A 68 -5.13 3.00 -8.21
CA LEU A 68 -5.50 4.18 -7.39
C LEU A 68 -6.66 4.97 -8.02
#